data_AF-A0A933J0L1-F1
#
_entry.id   AF-A0A933J0L1-F1
#
_cell.length_a   1.000
_cell.length_b   1.000
_cell.length_c   1.000
_cell.angle_alpha   90.00
_cell.angle_beta   90.00
_cell.angle_gamma   90.00
#
_symmetry.space_group_name_H-M   'P 1'
#
loop_
_entity.id
_entity.type
_entity.pdbx_description
1 polymer ?
#
loop_
_entity_poly.entity_id
_entity_poly.type
_entity_poly.pdbx_seq_one_letter_code
_entity_poly.pdbx_strand_id
1 'polypeptide(L)'
;MMDNHLTALEVDSYLEKRGDEHDRAQVDAHLAACALCRGRVARERRVESALREMPRAGAPRDLSARITAAVELRVAAEQDRRKRLPLIAVATIFSVLLSVWFALEMVLAFQENGVLDFFALVTNQPEIFAGYSTDAVFALVESVPISEIAMTVFALLTVVVLAQQWADAALPNRSVSRNGR
;
A
#
# COMPACT_ATOMS: atom_id res chain seq x y z
N MET A 1 -46.06 5.94 21.44
CA MET A 1 -44.96 5.24 20.75
C MET A 1 -44.37 6.13 19.65
N MET A 2 -44.13 7.42 19.95
CA MET A 2 -43.52 8.42 19.06
C MET A 2 -42.78 9.47 19.90
N ASP A 3 -41.88 9.02 20.77
CA ASP A 3 -41.11 9.90 21.67
C ASP A 3 -39.63 9.98 21.29
N ASN A 4 -39.28 9.65 20.04
CA ASN A 4 -37.93 9.88 19.52
C ASN A 4 -37.92 11.22 18.78
N HIS A 5 -37.52 12.26 19.50
CA HIS A 5 -37.12 13.54 18.91
C HIS A 5 -35.80 13.39 18.15
N LEU A 6 -35.58 14.26 17.15
CA LEU A 6 -34.29 14.34 16.47
C LEU A 6 -33.18 14.66 17.47
N THR A 7 -32.11 13.88 17.38
CA THR A 7 -30.87 14.09 18.11
C THR A 7 -30.17 15.37 17.64
N ALA A 8 -29.25 15.88 18.44
CA ALA A 8 -28.46 17.06 18.05
C ALA A 8 -27.68 16.82 16.75
N LEU A 9 -27.12 15.62 16.60
CA LEU A 9 -26.31 15.23 15.45
C LEU A 9 -27.15 15.16 14.16
N GLU A 10 -28.37 14.64 14.22
CA GLU A 10 -29.27 14.58 13.06
C GLU A 10 -29.70 15.97 12.61
N VAL A 11 -29.96 16.89 13.55
CA VAL A 11 -30.29 18.28 13.23
C VAL A 11 -29.10 18.98 12.57
N ASP A 12 -27.90 18.84 13.13
CA ASP A 12 -26.66 19.41 12.58
C ASP A 12 -26.38 18.88 11.17
N SER A 13 -26.43 17.56 10.99
CA SER A 13 -26.26 16.89 9.70
C SER A 13 -27.28 17.39 8.66
N TYR A 14 -28.55 17.53 9.04
CA TYR A 14 -29.59 18.06 8.18
C TYR A 14 -29.34 19.51 7.76
N LEU A 15 -28.86 20.38 8.67
CA LEU A 15 -28.54 21.77 8.38
C LEU A 15 -27.32 21.91 7.47
N GLU A 16 -26.28 21.12 7.71
CA GLU A 16 -25.08 21.07 6.88
C GLU A 16 -25.30 20.37 5.52
N LYS A 17 -26.51 19.85 5.26
CA LYS A 17 -26.84 19.01 4.10
C LYS A 17 -25.93 17.79 3.98
N ARG A 18 -25.46 17.27 5.11
CA ARG A 18 -24.77 15.98 5.20
C ARG A 18 -25.81 14.89 5.35
N GLY A 19 -25.77 13.90 4.47
CA GLY A 19 -26.72 12.79 4.43
C GLY A 19 -27.17 12.51 3.01
N ASP A 20 -27.69 11.30 2.79
CA ASP A 20 -28.28 10.96 1.50
C ASP A 20 -29.68 11.60 1.33
N GLU A 21 -30.34 11.35 0.21
CA GLU A 21 -31.68 11.88 -0.03
C GLU A 21 -32.76 11.21 0.84
N HIS A 22 -32.53 9.96 1.24
CA HIS A 22 -33.47 9.19 2.03
C HIS A 22 -33.54 9.71 3.47
N ASP A 23 -32.39 9.92 4.11
CA ASP A 23 -32.28 10.47 5.46
C ASP A 23 -32.93 11.87 5.55
N ARG A 24 -32.71 12.71 4.53
CA ARG A 24 -33.33 14.03 4.45
C ARG A 24 -34.86 13.95 4.38
N ALA A 25 -35.39 13.04 3.56
CA ALA A 25 -36.84 12.84 3.45
C ALA A 25 -37.46 12.35 4.78
N GLN A 26 -36.76 11.49 5.52
CA GLN A 26 -37.22 11.04 6.84
C GLN A 26 -37.24 12.20 7.85
N VAL A 27 -36.18 13.02 7.88
CA VAL A 27 -36.12 14.20 8.75
C VAL A 27 -37.21 15.20 8.38
N ASP A 28 -37.43 15.47 7.10
CA ASP A 28 -38.49 16.37 6.63
C ASP A 28 -39.89 15.87 7.04
N ALA A 29 -40.16 14.57 6.89
CA ALA A 29 -41.41 13.96 7.34
C ALA A 29 -41.59 14.09 8.87
N HIS A 30 -40.52 13.91 9.65
CA HIS A 30 -40.55 14.11 11.09
C HIS A 30 -40.81 15.57 11.46
N LEU A 31 -40.18 16.53 10.78
CA LEU A 31 -40.39 17.96 11.00
C LEU A 31 -41.82 18.38 10.64
N ALA A 32 -42.45 17.77 9.63
CA ALA A 32 -43.86 18.03 9.32
C ALA A 32 -44.79 17.68 10.49
N ALA A 33 -44.49 16.59 11.22
CA ALA A 33 -45.31 16.10 12.33
C ALA A 33 -44.94 16.70 13.70
N CYS A 34 -43.67 17.06 13.95
CA CYS A 34 -43.18 17.44 15.28
C CYS A 34 -42.88 18.95 15.40
N ALA A 35 -43.73 19.68 16.15
CA ALA A 35 -43.52 21.12 16.39
C ALA A 35 -42.26 21.43 17.21
N LEU A 36 -41.89 20.58 18.17
CA LEU A 36 -40.69 20.76 19.01
C LEU A 36 -39.41 20.69 18.17
N CYS A 37 -39.28 19.67 17.32
CA CYS A 37 -38.13 19.52 16.43
C CYS A 37 -38.04 20.65 15.40
N ARG A 38 -39.18 21.15 14.87
CA ARG A 38 -39.19 22.36 14.03
C ARG A 38 -38.65 23.58 14.77
N GLY A 39 -39.07 23.80 16.02
CA GLY A 39 -38.58 24.89 16.85
C GLY A 39 -37.06 24.81 17.07
N ARG A 40 -36.54 23.60 17.28
CA ARG A 40 -35.10 23.34 17.42
C ARG A 40 -34.31 23.67 16.15
N VAL A 41 -34.73 23.13 15.00
CA VAL A 41 -34.11 23.42 13.68
C VAL A 41 -34.13 24.92 13.40
N ALA A 42 -35.25 25.61 13.66
CA ALA A 42 -35.36 27.05 13.46
C ALA A 42 -34.45 27.86 14.40
N ARG A 43 -34.23 27.39 15.63
CA ARG A 43 -33.25 27.99 16.55
C ARG A 43 -31.83 27.81 16.03
N GLU A 44 -31.44 26.61 15.62
CA GLU A 44 -30.10 26.33 15.13
C GLU A 44 -29.81 27.07 13.81
N ARG A 45 -30.77 27.15 12.87
CA ARG A 45 -30.66 27.98 11.66
C ARG A 45 -30.40 29.45 11.97
N ARG A 46 -31.05 30.01 13.01
CA ARG A 46 -30.82 31.41 13.43
C ARG A 46 -29.43 31.62 14.00
N VAL A 47 -28.89 30.63 14.71
CA VAL A 47 -27.50 30.66 15.20
C VAL A 47 -26.54 30.59 14.01
N GLU A 48 -26.76 29.67 13.07
CA GLU A 48 -25.94 29.54 11.87
C GLU A 48 -25.97 30.82 11.01
N SER A 49 -27.14 31.43 10.83
CA SER A 49 -27.25 32.70 10.09
C SER A 49 -26.51 33.83 10.80
N ALA A 50 -26.65 33.95 12.12
CA ALA A 50 -25.92 34.94 12.91
C ALA A 50 -24.40 34.75 12.80
N LEU A 51 -23.91 33.51 12.83
CA LEU A 51 -22.49 33.18 12.64
C LEU A 51 -22.01 33.48 11.21
N ARG A 52 -22.88 33.32 10.19
CA ARG A 52 -22.56 33.67 8.79
C ARG A 52 -22.50 35.18 8.57
N GLU A 53 -23.30 35.94 9.29
CA GLU A 53 -23.33 37.42 9.23
C GLU A 53 -22.20 38.07 10.02
N MET A 54 -21.55 37.35 10.96
CA MET A 54 -20.39 37.88 11.67
C MET A 54 -19.27 38.29 10.70
N PRO A 55 -18.64 39.46 10.89
CA PRO A 55 -17.51 39.89 10.08
C PRO A 55 -16.40 38.83 10.10
N ARG A 56 -16.17 38.21 8.95
CA ARG A 56 -15.05 37.28 8.79
C ARG A 56 -13.79 38.10 8.55
N ALA A 57 -12.70 37.71 9.20
CA ALA A 57 -11.39 38.22 8.83
C ALA A 57 -11.15 37.94 7.33
N GLY A 58 -10.79 38.98 6.58
CA GLY A 58 -10.46 38.83 5.17
C GLY A 58 -9.32 37.82 5.01
N ALA A 59 -9.46 36.89 4.06
CA ALA A 59 -8.37 35.99 3.73
C ALA A 59 -7.13 36.81 3.29
N PRO A 60 -5.91 36.43 3.72
CA PRO A 60 -4.70 37.05 3.20
C PRO A 60 -4.67 37.01 1.68
N ARG A 61 -4.20 38.10 1.03
CA ARG A 61 -4.17 38.21 -0.45
C ARG A 61 -3.43 37.06 -1.11
N ASP A 62 -2.46 36.47 -0.42
CA ASP A 62 -1.61 35.39 -0.95
C ASP A 62 -2.11 33.98 -0.58
N LEU A 63 -3.22 33.85 0.15
CA LEU A 63 -3.71 32.55 0.60
C LEU A 63 -4.04 31.64 -0.59
N SER A 64 -4.74 32.18 -1.60
CA SER A 64 -5.09 31.43 -2.81
C SER A 64 -3.84 30.96 -3.55
N ALA A 65 -2.87 31.86 -3.76
CA ALA A 65 -1.60 31.55 -4.41
C ALA A 65 -0.81 30.46 -3.66
N ARG A 66 -0.79 30.49 -2.33
CA ARG A 66 -0.14 29.46 -1.51
C ARG A 66 -0.84 28.11 -1.61
N ILE A 67 -2.17 28.10 -1.63
CA ILE A 67 -2.95 26.87 -1.77
C ILE A 67 -2.74 26.28 -3.17
N THR A 68 -2.82 27.09 -4.23
CA THR A 68 -2.61 26.60 -5.60
C THR A 68 -1.20 26.06 -5.79
N ALA A 69 -0.17 26.78 -5.32
CA ALA A 69 1.21 26.30 -5.37
C ALA A 69 1.39 24.97 -4.59
N ALA A 70 0.78 24.85 -3.41
CA ALA A 70 0.84 23.62 -2.63
C ALA A 70 0.12 22.45 -3.32
N VAL A 71 -1.01 22.70 -4.00
CA VAL A 71 -1.74 21.70 -4.77
C VAL A 71 -0.95 21.28 -6.02
N GLU A 72 -0.40 22.24 -6.76
CA GLU A 72 0.42 21.98 -7.95
C GLU A 72 1.66 21.14 -7.62
N LEU A 73 2.37 21.47 -6.54
CA LEU A 73 3.52 20.67 -6.08
C LEU A 73 3.13 19.23 -5.74
N ARG A 74 1.96 19.02 -5.12
CA ARG A 74 1.44 17.68 -4.82
C ARG A 74 1.07 16.92 -6.09
N VAL A 75 0.37 17.58 -7.02
CA VAL A 75 -0.03 16.98 -8.30
C VAL A 75 1.20 16.62 -9.14
N ALA A 76 2.20 17.50 -9.20
CA ALA A 76 3.45 17.24 -9.92
C ALA A 76 4.20 16.03 -9.33
N ALA A 77 4.33 15.96 -8.00
CA ALA A 77 4.97 14.82 -7.33
C ALA A 77 4.22 13.50 -7.57
N GLU A 78 2.88 13.52 -7.57
CA GLU A 78 2.07 12.34 -7.90
C GLU A 78 2.19 11.93 -9.36
N GLN A 79 2.23 12.88 -10.29
CA GLN A 79 2.43 12.62 -11.71
C GLN A 79 3.80 12.00 -11.98
N ASP A 80 4.85 12.53 -11.37
CA ASP A 80 6.20 11.98 -11.52
C ASP A 80 6.31 10.57 -10.92
N ARG A 81 5.62 10.30 -9.81
CA ARG A 81 5.51 8.93 -9.26
C ARG A 81 4.82 8.00 -10.26
N ARG A 82 3.69 8.42 -10.84
CA ARG A 82 2.94 7.62 -11.82
C ARG A 82 3.76 7.32 -13.07
N LYS A 83 4.57 8.27 -13.55
CA LYS A 83 5.46 8.07 -14.70
C LYS A 83 6.55 7.01 -14.45
N ARG A 84 6.99 6.83 -13.20
CA ARG A 84 8.04 5.86 -12.84
C ARG A 84 7.50 4.45 -12.58
N LEU A 85 6.22 4.30 -12.23
CA LEU A 85 5.59 2.99 -11.99
C LEU A 85 5.76 1.97 -13.13
N PRO A 86 5.55 2.30 -14.42
CA PRO A 86 5.71 1.30 -15.49
C PRO A 86 7.16 0.84 -15.62
N LEU A 87 8.14 1.72 -15.44
CA LEU A 87 9.55 1.35 -15.51
C LEU A 87 9.91 0.35 -14.39
N ILE A 88 9.44 0.60 -13.16
CA ILE A 88 9.67 -0.29 -12.03
C ILE A 88 8.99 -1.64 -12.28
N ALA A 89 7.76 -1.65 -12.81
CA ALA A 89 7.05 -2.89 -13.13
C ALA A 89 7.76 -3.72 -14.22
N VAL A 90 8.31 -3.08 -15.25
CA VAL A 90 9.10 -3.77 -16.27
C VAL A 90 10.39 -4.33 -15.67
N ALA A 91 11.08 -3.55 -14.83
CA ALA A 91 12.31 -4.00 -14.17
C ALA A 91 12.06 -5.19 -13.22
N THR A 92 10.97 -5.20 -12.46
CA THR A 92 10.62 -6.33 -11.59
C THR A 92 10.32 -7.60 -12.39
N ILE A 93 9.52 -7.50 -13.46
CA ILE A 93 9.22 -8.64 -14.34
C ILE A 93 10.51 -9.20 -14.94
N PHE A 94 11.37 -8.33 -15.47
CA PHE A 94 12.65 -8.73 -16.06
C PHE A 94 13.57 -9.39 -15.04
N SER A 95 13.67 -8.84 -13.83
CA SER A 95 14.45 -9.42 -12.73
C SER A 95 13.95 -10.80 -12.31
N VAL A 96 12.62 -11.00 -12.26
CA VAL A 96 12.02 -12.32 -11.97
C VAL A 96 12.34 -13.32 -13.07
N LEU A 97 12.21 -12.93 -14.34
CA LEU A 97 12.55 -13.79 -15.48
C LEU A 97 14.02 -14.20 -15.46
N LEU A 98 14.93 -13.26 -15.19
CA LEU A 98 16.35 -13.57 -15.04
C LEU A 98 16.60 -14.51 -13.86
N SER A 99 15.95 -14.30 -12.72
CA SER A 99 16.09 -15.20 -11.57
C SER A 99 15.62 -16.62 -11.90
N VAL A 100 14.52 -16.77 -12.64
CA VAL A 100 14.02 -18.08 -13.09
C VAL A 100 15.01 -18.73 -14.07
N TRP A 101 15.55 -17.95 -15.01
CA TRP A 101 16.56 -18.43 -15.95
C TRP A 101 17.81 -18.94 -15.22
N PHE A 102 18.37 -18.15 -14.30
CA PHE A 102 19.54 -18.58 -13.52
C PHE A 102 19.26 -19.80 -12.64
N ALA A 103 18.06 -19.91 -12.07
CA ALA A 103 17.68 -21.11 -11.32
C ALA A 103 17.64 -22.35 -12.22
N LEU A 104 17.20 -22.20 -13.48
CA LEU A 104 17.22 -23.28 -14.46
C LEU A 104 18.64 -23.69 -14.83
N GLU A 105 19.51 -22.74 -15.15
CA GLU A 105 20.94 -22.98 -15.44
C GLU A 105 21.64 -23.66 -14.26
N MET A 106 21.34 -23.25 -13.02
CA MET A 106 21.86 -23.90 -11.82
C MET A 106 21.47 -25.37 -11.76
N VAL A 107 20.20 -25.71 -12.06
CA VAL A 107 19.74 -27.11 -12.09
C VAL A 107 20.46 -27.90 -13.18
N LEU A 108 20.67 -27.32 -14.35
CA LEU A 108 21.42 -27.95 -15.45
C LEU A 108 22.89 -28.19 -15.05
N ALA A 109 23.56 -27.21 -14.47
CA ALA A 109 24.93 -27.35 -13.98
C ALA A 109 25.06 -28.46 -12.92
N PHE A 110 24.07 -28.60 -12.02
CA PHE A 110 24.04 -29.70 -11.05
C PHE A 110 23.90 -31.08 -11.72
N GLN A 111 23.14 -31.16 -12.82
CA GLN A 111 23.04 -32.40 -13.60
C GLN A 111 24.34 -32.73 -14.33
N GLU A 112 24.98 -31.74 -14.95
CA GLU A 112 26.23 -31.92 -15.69
C GLU A 112 27.41 -32.27 -14.78
N ASN A 113 27.48 -31.70 -13.57
CA ASN A 113 28.53 -31.99 -12.60
C ASN A 113 28.35 -33.31 -11.84
N GLY A 114 27.33 -34.12 -12.18
CA GLY A 114 27.10 -35.42 -11.55
C GLY A 114 26.72 -35.34 -10.08
N VAL A 115 26.26 -34.19 -9.59
CA VAL A 115 25.90 -34.00 -8.17
C VAL A 115 24.74 -34.91 -7.77
N LEU A 116 23.77 -35.12 -8.68
CA LEU A 116 22.68 -36.07 -8.45
C LEU A 116 23.19 -37.51 -8.30
N ASP A 117 24.17 -37.91 -9.11
CA ASP A 117 24.79 -39.23 -9.03
C ASP A 117 25.60 -39.39 -7.75
N PHE A 118 26.31 -38.33 -7.33
CA PHE A 118 26.97 -38.29 -6.04
C PHE A 118 25.98 -38.46 -4.87
N PHE A 119 24.85 -37.74 -4.88
CA PHE A 119 23.80 -37.91 -3.87
C PHE A 119 23.22 -39.33 -3.88
N ALA A 120 22.98 -39.91 -5.06
CA ALA A 120 22.54 -41.30 -5.16
C ALA A 120 23.58 -42.27 -4.57
N LEU A 121 24.88 -42.04 -4.80
CA LEU A 121 25.96 -42.84 -4.25
C LEU A 121 26.02 -42.73 -2.71
N VAL A 122 25.93 -41.51 -2.17
CA VAL A 122 25.87 -41.24 -0.71
C VAL A 122 24.70 -41.99 -0.07
N THR A 123 23.53 -41.92 -0.70
CA THR A 123 22.29 -42.47 -0.15
C THR A 123 22.30 -44.00 -0.18
N ASN A 124 22.88 -44.59 -1.23
CA ASN A 124 22.92 -46.05 -1.42
C ASN A 124 24.11 -46.72 -0.73
N GLN A 125 25.22 -46.02 -0.49
CA GLN A 125 26.47 -46.60 0.05
C GLN A 125 27.12 -45.69 1.12
N PRO A 126 26.47 -45.49 2.28
CA PRO A 126 26.99 -44.62 3.34
C PRO A 126 28.32 -45.11 3.95
N GLU A 127 28.62 -46.42 3.85
CA GLU A 127 29.83 -47.03 4.42
C GLU A 127 31.12 -46.51 3.77
N ILE A 128 31.10 -46.16 2.48
CA ILE A 128 32.27 -45.63 1.76
C ILE A 128 32.65 -44.23 2.30
N PHE A 129 31.67 -43.44 2.71
CA PHE A 129 31.89 -42.11 3.28
C PHE A 129 32.53 -42.15 4.67
N ALA A 130 32.28 -43.21 5.44
CA ALA A 130 32.92 -43.40 6.73
C ALA A 130 34.43 -43.74 6.59
N GLY A 131 34.81 -44.39 5.49
CA GLY A 131 36.21 -44.78 5.21
C GLY A 131 37.05 -43.68 4.54
N TYR A 132 36.43 -42.81 3.71
CA TYR A 132 37.13 -41.85 2.84
C TYR A 132 36.56 -40.44 2.93
N SER A 133 36.40 -39.91 4.15
CA SER A 133 35.73 -38.62 4.38
C SER A 133 36.45 -37.41 3.77
N THR A 134 37.78 -37.42 3.69
CA THR A 134 38.56 -36.29 3.13
C THR A 134 38.41 -36.16 1.63
N ASP A 135 38.51 -37.27 0.89
CA ASP A 135 38.41 -37.30 -0.57
C ASP A 135 36.97 -37.00 -1.01
N ALA A 136 35.99 -37.51 -0.25
CA ALA A 136 34.59 -37.20 -0.43
C ALA A 136 34.28 -35.70 -0.30
N VAL A 137 34.86 -35.02 0.69
CA VAL A 137 34.68 -33.56 0.86
C VAL A 137 35.33 -32.79 -0.27
N PHE A 138 36.50 -33.20 -0.75
CA PHE A 138 37.17 -32.52 -1.86
C PHE A 138 36.38 -32.65 -3.17
N ALA A 139 35.88 -33.86 -3.48
CA ALA A 139 35.00 -34.10 -4.62
C ALA A 139 33.67 -33.33 -4.50
N LEU A 140 33.13 -33.20 -3.28
CA LEU A 140 31.95 -32.35 -3.03
C LEU A 140 32.26 -30.88 -3.32
N VAL A 141 33.39 -30.36 -2.86
CA VAL A 141 33.77 -28.95 -3.09
C VAL A 141 34.00 -28.68 -4.57
N GLU A 142 34.62 -29.60 -5.30
CA GLU A 142 34.89 -29.47 -6.74
C GLU A 142 33.61 -29.56 -7.60
N SER A 143 32.62 -30.32 -7.16
CA SER A 143 31.34 -30.48 -7.88
C SER A 143 30.32 -29.36 -7.61
N VAL A 144 30.54 -28.51 -6.61
CA VAL A 144 29.65 -27.39 -6.29
C VAL A 144 29.89 -26.23 -7.27
N PRO A 145 28.88 -25.81 -8.06
CA PRO A 145 29.00 -24.68 -8.98
C PRO A 145 28.91 -23.35 -8.21
N ILE A 146 30.01 -22.97 -7.53
CA ILE A 146 30.05 -21.81 -6.62
C ILE A 146 29.67 -20.50 -7.35
N SER A 147 30.09 -20.33 -8.60
CA SER A 147 29.78 -19.14 -9.42
C SER A 147 28.29 -18.98 -9.67
N GLU A 148 27.61 -20.06 -10.00
CA GLU A 148 26.18 -20.12 -10.32
C GLU A 148 25.35 -19.85 -9.06
N ILE A 149 25.75 -20.45 -7.93
CA ILE A 149 25.14 -20.17 -6.62
C ILE A 149 25.31 -18.68 -6.26
N ALA A 150 26.50 -18.11 -6.46
CA ALA A 150 26.72 -16.69 -6.17
C ALA A 150 25.85 -15.78 -7.04
N MET A 151 25.74 -16.05 -8.35
CA MET A 151 24.90 -15.27 -9.26
C MET A 151 23.41 -15.39 -8.95
N THR A 152 22.92 -16.60 -8.63
CA THR A 152 21.51 -16.81 -8.26
C THR A 152 21.12 -16.08 -6.98
N VAL A 153 22.00 -16.09 -5.97
CA VAL A 153 21.80 -15.32 -4.72
C VAL A 153 21.76 -13.83 -4.99
N PHE A 154 22.68 -13.31 -5.82
CA PHE A 154 22.68 -11.89 -6.19
C PHE A 154 21.39 -11.50 -6.94
N ALA A 155 20.94 -12.34 -7.88
CA ALA A 155 19.67 -12.13 -8.59
C ALA A 155 18.47 -12.12 -7.62
N LEU A 156 18.40 -13.07 -6.68
CA LEU A 156 17.34 -13.09 -5.66
C LEU A 156 17.34 -11.83 -4.78
N LEU A 157 18.51 -11.36 -4.37
CA LEU A 157 18.62 -10.10 -3.60
C LEU A 157 18.11 -8.91 -4.41
N THR A 158 18.42 -8.82 -5.71
CA THR A 158 17.88 -7.75 -6.55
C THR A 158 16.35 -7.80 -6.66
N VAL A 159 15.75 -9.00 -6.76
CA VAL A 159 14.29 -9.17 -6.74
C VAL A 159 13.70 -8.69 -5.42
N VAL A 160 14.31 -9.05 -4.28
CA VAL A 160 13.83 -8.64 -2.95
C VAL A 160 13.88 -7.11 -2.79
N VAL A 161 14.98 -6.47 -3.20
CA VAL A 161 15.11 -5.00 -3.12
C VAL A 161 14.07 -4.31 -4.00
N LEU A 162 13.86 -4.81 -5.23
CA LEU A 162 12.84 -4.25 -6.13
C LEU A 162 11.42 -4.47 -5.59
N ALA A 163 11.14 -5.61 -4.98
CA ALA A 163 9.85 -5.90 -4.35
C ALA A 163 9.59 -4.95 -3.16
N GLN A 164 10.61 -4.66 -2.34
CA GLN A 164 10.50 -3.67 -1.26
C GLN A 164 10.22 -2.27 -1.80
N GLN A 165 10.94 -1.83 -2.84
CA GLN A 165 10.68 -0.55 -3.50
C GLN A 165 9.25 -0.47 -4.06
N TRP A 166 8.74 -1.59 -4.58
CA TRP A 166 7.37 -1.66 -5.09
C TRP A 166 6.33 -1.60 -3.96
N ALA A 167 6.57 -2.25 -2.83
CA ALA A 167 5.70 -2.19 -1.65
C ALA A 167 5.60 -0.77 -1.08
N ASP A 168 6.72 -0.06 -0.98
CA ASP A 168 6.77 1.34 -0.57
C ASP A 168 6.09 2.27 -1.60
N ALA A 169 6.20 1.94 -2.89
CA ALA A 169 5.52 2.66 -3.95
C ALA A 169 4.01 2.38 -3.99
N ALA A 170 3.55 1.20 -3.57
CA ALA A 170 2.15 0.78 -3.65
C ALA A 170 1.34 1.20 -2.43
N LEU A 171 1.95 1.27 -1.24
CA LEU A 171 1.25 1.69 -0.02
C LEU A 171 1.17 3.23 0.02
N PRO A 172 0.00 3.85 -0.18
CA PRO A 172 -0.14 5.29 0.00
C PRO A 172 0.18 5.62 1.45
N ASN A 173 1.08 6.59 1.63
CA ASN A 173 1.70 6.95 2.90
C ASN A 173 0.61 7.27 3.95
N ARG A 174 0.23 6.28 4.77
CA ARG A 174 -0.82 6.40 5.81
C ARG A 174 -0.47 7.45 6.88
N SER A 175 0.78 7.90 6.93
CA SER A 175 1.24 8.94 7.85
C SER A 175 0.53 10.29 7.63
N VAL A 176 0.05 10.59 6.42
CA VAL A 176 -0.62 11.86 6.12
C VAL A 176 -2.02 11.96 6.73
N SER A 177 -2.72 10.84 6.98
CA SER A 177 -4.05 10.89 7.62
C SER A 177 -3.98 11.07 9.15
N ARG A 178 -2.80 10.90 9.77
CA ARG A 178 -2.66 10.90 11.23
C ARG A 178 -2.32 12.27 11.84
N ASN A 179 -1.73 13.19 11.08
CA ASN A 179 -1.35 14.53 11.58
C ASN A 179 -2.32 15.65 11.15
N GLY A 180 -3.51 15.30 10.66
CA GLY A 180 -4.54 16.26 10.24
C GLY A 180 -5.61 16.58 11.30
N ARG A 181 -5.38 16.26 12.58
CA ARG A 181 -6.26 16.62 13.70
C ARG A 181 -5.48 17.43 14.73
#